data_AF-A0A3B4WE56-F1
#
_entry.id   AF-A0A3B4WE56-F1
#
_cell.length_a   1.000
_cell.length_b   1.000
_cell.length_c   1.000
_cell.angle_alpha   90.00
_cell.angle_beta   90.00
_cell.angle_gamma   90.00
#
_symmetry.space_group_name_H-M   'P 1'
#
loop_
_entity.id
_entity.type
_entity.pdbx_description
1 polymer ?
#
loop_
_entity_poly.entity_id
_entity_poly.type
_entity_poly.pdbx_seq_one_letter_code
_entity_poly.pdbx_strand_id
1 'polypeptide(L)'
;LSTMNSLLTRDQQRTICSQLGRVKLQLLYKASIHGFTGAAFHQRCDNHSPTVSVGFNASGYMFGGYTKQPFSQSGQYVQDDQAFLFTFSGEKLLRYPVTGPANAVRMIANSGPYFGEALILVYGSKAEVHSNPGNYYTFNAAEMHGNDLNLTECEVYEVEGKPWRSMIWKSEIYKPTVSSVSQVRVLLIGAVGAGKSSFFNSINSVFRGHVTSQAIAGCSTTSLTTQFRSYSLKAGREGKPLPIVLCDTMGLEESTGKQVVKPIFNIYLSCDFWLKVLFGLQ
;
A
#
# COMPACT_ATOMS: atom_id res chain seq x y z
N LEU A 1 -23.19 -2.78 25.35
CA LEU A 1 -22.24 -2.03 24.50
C LEU A 1 -22.12 -2.79 23.19
N SER A 2 -22.66 -2.27 22.09
CA SER A 2 -22.51 -2.87 20.76
C SER A 2 -21.07 -2.71 20.28
N THR A 3 -20.36 -3.82 20.10
CA THR A 3 -18.98 -3.82 19.60
C THR A 3 -18.97 -3.69 18.08
N MET A 4 -18.07 -2.86 17.54
CA MET A 4 -17.80 -2.67 16.10
C MET A 4 -17.13 -3.91 15.47
N ASN A 5 -17.79 -5.06 15.58
CA ASN A 5 -17.35 -6.30 14.96
C ASN A 5 -17.97 -6.42 13.56
N SER A 6 -17.13 -6.77 12.60
CA SER A 6 -17.49 -7.06 11.22
C SER A 6 -18.37 -8.32 11.13
N LEU A 7 -19.39 -8.30 10.27
CA LEU A 7 -20.12 -9.52 9.87
C LEU A 7 -19.34 -10.35 8.87
N LEU A 8 -18.40 -9.74 8.13
CA LEU A 8 -17.55 -10.48 7.23
C LEU A 8 -16.70 -11.48 8.01
N THR A 9 -16.80 -12.75 7.63
CA THR A 9 -15.88 -13.78 8.10
C THR A 9 -14.46 -13.49 7.62
N ARG A 10 -13.47 -14.09 8.29
CA ARG A 10 -12.05 -13.95 7.88
C ARG A 10 -11.82 -14.41 6.44
N ASP A 11 -12.52 -15.44 5.98
CA ASP A 11 -12.35 -15.96 4.62
C ASP A 11 -13.00 -15.04 3.58
N GLN A 12 -14.19 -14.49 3.86
CA GLN A 12 -14.79 -13.44 3.00
C GLN A 12 -13.91 -12.20 2.91
N GLN A 13 -13.34 -11.74 4.04
CA GLN A 13 -12.38 -10.63 4.03
C GLN A 13 -11.14 -10.96 3.18
N ARG A 14 -10.59 -12.17 3.29
CA ARG A 14 -9.46 -12.60 2.44
C ARG A 14 -9.82 -12.63 0.97
N THR A 15 -10.99 -13.16 0.62
CA THR A 15 -11.48 -13.23 -0.76
C THR A 15 -11.69 -11.85 -1.35
N ILE A 16 -12.23 -10.89 -0.61
CA ILE A 16 -12.32 -9.48 -1.04
C ILE A 16 -10.93 -8.90 -1.23
N CYS A 17 -10.05 -9.02 -0.21
CA CYS A 17 -8.69 -8.51 -0.28
C CYS A 17 -7.91 -9.07 -1.48
N SER A 18 -8.06 -10.36 -1.82
CA SER A 18 -7.36 -10.95 -2.97
C SER A 18 -7.76 -10.34 -4.31
N GLN A 19 -8.97 -9.75 -4.43
CA GLN A 19 -9.39 -9.01 -5.62
C GLN A 19 -8.73 -7.62 -5.73
N LEU A 20 -8.25 -7.09 -4.60
CA LEU A 20 -7.69 -5.74 -4.45
C LEU A 20 -6.16 -5.75 -4.22
N GLY A 21 -5.56 -6.93 -4.09
CA GLY A 21 -4.12 -7.12 -3.86
C GLY A 21 -3.75 -7.28 -2.38
N ARG A 22 -2.59 -6.75 -1.98
CA ARG A 22 -2.09 -6.86 -0.60
C ARG A 22 -2.65 -5.74 0.27
N VAL A 23 -3.92 -5.88 0.64
CA VAL A 23 -4.63 -4.87 1.43
C VAL A 23 -5.16 -5.43 2.75
N LYS A 24 -5.65 -4.53 3.60
CA LYS A 24 -6.42 -4.81 4.81
C LYS A 24 -7.71 -3.98 4.76
N LEU A 25 -8.79 -4.53 5.31
CA LEU A 25 -10.04 -3.81 5.49
C LEU A 25 -10.13 -3.26 6.92
N GLN A 26 -10.44 -1.98 7.06
CA GLN A 26 -10.74 -1.33 8.34
C GLN A 26 -12.19 -0.87 8.34
N LEU A 27 -13.00 -1.39 9.27
CA LEU A 27 -14.42 -1.06 9.37
C LEU A 27 -14.60 0.40 9.83
N LEU A 28 -15.23 1.22 8.98
CA LEU A 28 -15.55 2.62 9.27
C LEU A 28 -17.00 2.79 9.76
N TYR A 29 -17.92 2.12 9.06
CA TYR A 29 -19.35 2.26 9.27
C TYR A 29 -20.02 0.90 9.36
N LYS A 30 -20.97 0.78 10.29
CA LYS A 30 -21.84 -0.36 10.52
C LYS A 30 -23.23 0.18 10.85
N ALA A 31 -24.20 -0.04 9.99
CA ALA A 31 -25.52 0.58 10.08
C ALA A 31 -26.27 0.18 11.36
N SER A 32 -26.14 -1.05 11.84
CA SER A 32 -26.74 -1.47 13.11
C SER A 32 -26.21 -0.74 14.35
N ILE A 33 -25.02 -0.13 14.28
CA ILE A 33 -24.43 0.65 15.38
C ILE A 33 -24.61 2.15 15.16
N HIS A 34 -24.47 2.62 13.92
CA HIS A 34 -24.46 4.04 13.60
C HIS A 34 -25.81 4.58 13.11
N GLY A 35 -26.74 3.69 12.76
CA GLY A 35 -28.04 4.00 12.20
C GLY A 35 -28.04 3.92 10.67
N PHE A 36 -29.14 3.40 10.10
CA PHE A 36 -29.38 3.30 8.67
C PHE A 36 -29.77 4.66 8.06
N THR A 37 -28.87 5.65 8.15
CA THR A 37 -29.11 6.99 7.60
C THR A 37 -27.93 7.45 6.75
N GLY A 38 -28.21 8.24 5.70
CA GLY A 38 -27.16 8.85 4.88
C GLY A 38 -26.25 9.74 5.73
N ALA A 39 -26.82 10.50 6.68
CA ALA A 39 -26.07 11.34 7.60
C ALA A 39 -25.04 10.53 8.43
N ALA A 40 -25.42 9.37 8.97
CA ALA A 40 -24.51 8.51 9.74
C ALA A 40 -23.40 7.89 8.88
N PHE A 41 -23.72 7.55 7.62
CA PHE A 41 -22.74 7.09 6.65
C PHE A 41 -21.73 8.20 6.31
N HIS A 42 -22.21 9.37 5.87
CA HIS A 42 -21.36 10.49 5.45
C HIS A 42 -20.48 11.01 6.59
N GLN A 43 -21.00 11.04 7.83
CA GLN A 43 -20.19 11.42 9.01
C GLN A 43 -18.94 10.54 9.19
N ARG A 44 -18.97 9.29 8.71
CA ARG A 44 -17.91 8.29 8.97
C ARG A 44 -17.10 7.91 7.76
N CYS A 45 -17.66 8.03 6.56
CA CYS A 45 -17.07 7.51 5.35
C CYS A 45 -16.62 8.60 4.37
N ASP A 46 -17.09 9.84 4.51
CA ASP A 46 -16.65 10.92 3.63
C ASP A 46 -15.14 11.16 3.75
N ASN A 47 -14.50 11.43 2.62
CA ASN A 47 -13.04 11.62 2.48
C ASN A 47 -12.16 10.38 2.75
N HIS A 48 -12.75 9.23 3.06
CA HIS A 48 -12.02 7.96 3.12
C HIS A 48 -12.02 7.28 1.75
N SER A 49 -10.85 6.78 1.32
CA SER A 49 -10.72 6.02 0.08
C SER A 49 -9.41 5.22 0.01
N PRO A 50 -9.35 4.14 -0.78
CA PRO A 50 -10.47 3.43 -1.41
C PRO A 50 -11.40 2.79 -0.38
N THR A 51 -12.63 2.48 -0.77
CA THR A 51 -13.59 1.81 0.13
C THR A 51 -14.23 0.58 -0.48
N VAL A 52 -14.57 -0.38 0.38
CA VAL A 52 -15.45 -1.52 0.08
C VAL A 52 -16.71 -1.35 0.92
N SER A 53 -17.85 -1.32 0.24
CA SER A 53 -19.17 -1.29 0.87
C SER A 53 -19.83 -2.65 0.73
N VAL A 54 -20.44 -3.15 1.80
CA VAL A 54 -21.10 -4.46 1.85
C VAL A 54 -22.49 -4.30 2.46
N GLY A 55 -23.50 -4.80 1.76
CA GLY A 55 -24.86 -4.97 2.22
C GLY A 55 -25.17 -6.45 2.50
N PHE A 56 -25.97 -6.68 3.52
CA PHE A 56 -26.54 -7.98 3.87
C PHE A 56 -28.07 -7.85 3.84
N ASN A 57 -28.77 -8.88 3.35
CA ASN A 57 -30.23 -8.91 3.39
C ASN A 57 -30.77 -10.11 4.20
N ALA A 58 -32.09 -10.12 4.42
CA ALA A 58 -32.74 -11.16 5.22
C ALA A 58 -32.70 -12.54 4.54
N SER A 59 -32.63 -12.55 3.21
CA SER A 59 -32.47 -13.76 2.39
C SER A 59 -31.06 -14.37 2.45
N GLY A 60 -30.14 -13.78 3.21
CA GLY A 60 -28.78 -14.30 3.42
C GLY A 60 -27.78 -13.95 2.33
N TYR A 61 -28.14 -13.06 1.39
CA TYR A 61 -27.21 -12.57 0.38
C TYR A 61 -26.26 -11.52 0.95
N MET A 62 -25.04 -11.53 0.41
CA MET A 62 -24.00 -10.56 0.72
C MET A 62 -23.45 -9.99 -0.57
N PHE A 63 -23.61 -8.69 -0.74
CA PHE A 63 -23.32 -7.98 -1.99
C PHE A 63 -22.82 -6.57 -1.70
N GLY A 64 -22.29 -5.89 -2.70
CA GLY A 64 -21.78 -4.55 -2.48
C GLY A 64 -20.93 -4.04 -3.61
N GLY A 65 -20.04 -3.10 -3.30
CA GLY A 65 -19.21 -2.45 -4.31
C GLY A 65 -17.90 -1.91 -3.75
N TYR A 66 -16.96 -1.75 -4.66
CA TYR A 66 -15.67 -1.11 -4.43
C TYR A 66 -15.57 0.18 -5.26
N THR A 67 -14.98 1.21 -4.68
CA THR A 67 -14.57 2.42 -5.40
C THR A 67 -13.24 2.95 -4.85
N LYS A 68 -12.41 3.51 -5.72
CA LYS A 68 -11.21 4.27 -5.33
C LYS A 68 -11.53 5.72 -4.96
N GLN A 69 -12.74 6.19 -5.23
CA GLN A 69 -13.13 7.57 -5.02
C GLN A 69 -13.59 7.78 -3.58
N PRO A 70 -13.23 8.91 -2.96
CA PRO A 70 -13.79 9.28 -1.67
C PRO A 70 -15.26 9.66 -1.83
N PHE A 71 -16.09 9.21 -0.90
CA PHE A 71 -17.46 9.68 -0.82
C PHE A 71 -17.50 11.16 -0.40
N SER A 72 -18.54 11.85 -0.87
CA SER A 72 -18.86 13.23 -0.55
C SER A 72 -20.36 13.45 -0.74
N GLN A 73 -20.81 14.69 -0.55
CA GLN A 73 -22.22 15.10 -0.64
C GLN A 73 -22.46 16.13 -1.75
N SER A 74 -21.65 16.12 -2.81
CA SER A 74 -21.68 17.13 -3.89
C SER A 74 -22.89 17.04 -4.83
N GLY A 75 -23.66 15.95 -4.77
CA GLY A 75 -24.76 15.64 -5.69
C GLY A 75 -24.30 15.18 -7.08
N GLN A 76 -22.99 15.21 -7.37
CA GLN A 76 -22.44 14.92 -8.69
C GLN A 76 -22.11 13.43 -8.86
N TYR A 77 -22.02 13.04 -10.13
CA TYR A 77 -21.36 11.79 -10.51
C TYR A 77 -19.84 11.95 -10.43
N VAL A 78 -19.16 10.88 -10.04
CA VAL A 78 -17.71 10.82 -10.00
C VAL A 78 -17.21 9.66 -10.83
N GLN A 79 -16.19 9.95 -11.63
CA GLN A 79 -15.58 8.98 -12.50
C GLN A 79 -14.73 7.97 -11.72
N ASP A 80 -14.95 6.68 -11.93
CA ASP A 80 -14.09 5.61 -11.42
C ASP A 80 -14.07 4.45 -12.40
N ASP A 81 -12.94 4.25 -13.07
CA ASP A 81 -12.69 3.16 -14.03
C ASP A 81 -12.29 1.84 -13.36
N GLN A 82 -12.07 1.85 -12.04
CA GLN A 82 -11.74 0.66 -11.24
C GLN A 82 -12.89 0.24 -10.32
N ALA A 83 -14.01 0.95 -10.36
CA ALA A 83 -15.19 0.58 -9.60
C ALA A 83 -15.79 -0.74 -10.10
N PHE A 84 -16.29 -1.53 -9.17
CA PHE A 84 -17.02 -2.75 -9.49
C PHE A 84 -18.00 -3.06 -8.37
N LEU A 85 -19.11 -3.70 -8.74
CA LEU A 85 -20.01 -4.34 -7.79
C LEU A 85 -19.62 -5.80 -7.62
N PHE A 86 -20.08 -6.42 -6.54
CA PHE A 86 -19.88 -7.84 -6.32
C PHE A 86 -20.99 -8.48 -5.50
N THR A 87 -21.10 -9.80 -5.63
CA THR A 87 -21.87 -10.67 -4.73
C THR A 87 -21.07 -11.93 -4.44
N PHE A 88 -21.44 -12.65 -3.39
CA PHE A 88 -20.89 -13.96 -3.09
C PHE A 88 -21.85 -15.07 -3.51
N SER A 89 -21.33 -16.02 -4.29
CA SER A 89 -21.99 -17.29 -4.61
C SER A 89 -21.18 -18.41 -3.95
N GLY A 90 -21.65 -18.85 -2.77
CA GLY A 90 -20.86 -19.68 -1.87
C GLY A 90 -19.58 -18.95 -1.42
N GLU A 91 -18.42 -19.56 -1.65
CA GLU A 91 -17.11 -18.98 -1.29
C GLU A 91 -16.52 -18.07 -2.38
N LYS A 92 -17.14 -18.03 -3.56
CA LYS A 92 -16.64 -17.27 -4.71
C LYS A 92 -17.25 -15.87 -4.75
N LEU A 93 -16.39 -14.88 -4.96
CA LEU A 93 -16.79 -13.50 -5.20
C LEU A 93 -16.96 -13.30 -6.72
N LEU A 94 -18.18 -12.99 -7.14
CA LEU A 94 -18.52 -12.62 -8.51
C LEU A 94 -18.40 -11.10 -8.65
N ARG A 95 -17.70 -10.63 -9.68
CA ARG A 95 -17.47 -9.19 -9.94
C ARG A 95 -18.27 -8.72 -11.13
N TYR A 96 -18.83 -7.52 -11.01
CA TYR A 96 -19.53 -6.79 -12.05
C TYR A 96 -18.81 -5.45 -12.24
N PRO A 97 -17.86 -5.35 -13.19
CA PRO A 97 -17.13 -4.11 -13.42
C PRO A 97 -18.08 -3.01 -13.90
N VAL A 98 -17.70 -1.76 -13.61
CA VAL A 98 -18.40 -0.59 -14.14
C VAL A 98 -18.37 -0.59 -15.68
N THR A 99 -19.51 -0.30 -16.31
CA THR A 99 -19.64 -0.15 -17.77
C THR A 99 -19.64 1.32 -18.19
N GLY A 100 -20.09 2.22 -17.31
CA GLY A 100 -20.10 3.67 -17.51
C GLY A 100 -19.23 4.40 -16.48
N PRO A 101 -17.90 4.43 -16.66
CA PRO A 101 -16.98 4.89 -15.61
C PRO A 101 -17.21 6.35 -15.20
N ALA A 102 -17.68 7.23 -16.10
CA ALA A 102 -18.00 8.63 -15.79
C ALA A 102 -19.12 8.78 -14.74
N ASN A 103 -19.95 7.76 -14.57
CA ASN A 103 -21.08 7.71 -13.65
C ASN A 103 -20.93 6.57 -12.64
N ALA A 104 -19.70 6.19 -12.30
CA ALA A 104 -19.44 5.02 -11.47
C ALA A 104 -20.00 5.13 -10.04
N VAL A 105 -19.96 6.34 -9.47
CA VAL A 105 -20.44 6.64 -8.10
C VAL A 105 -21.18 7.98 -8.12
N ARG A 106 -22.24 8.10 -7.31
CA ARG A 106 -22.99 9.36 -7.14
C ARG A 106 -22.89 9.85 -5.70
N MET A 107 -22.73 11.16 -5.49
CA MET A 107 -22.40 11.75 -4.19
C MET A 107 -23.65 12.31 -3.48
N ILE A 108 -24.51 11.42 -2.95
CA ILE A 108 -25.87 11.77 -2.49
C ILE A 108 -26.01 11.76 -0.97
N ALA A 109 -26.24 12.95 -0.38
CA ALA A 109 -26.27 13.18 1.07
C ALA A 109 -27.28 12.34 1.88
N ASN A 110 -28.40 11.95 1.29
CA ASN A 110 -29.47 11.24 2.01
C ASN A 110 -29.39 9.71 1.86
N SER A 111 -28.30 9.18 1.30
CA SER A 111 -28.11 7.76 1.06
C SER A 111 -26.74 7.28 1.56
N GLY A 112 -26.57 5.97 1.65
CA GLY A 112 -25.27 5.36 1.88
C GLY A 112 -24.44 5.27 0.59
N PRO A 113 -23.58 4.23 0.47
CA PRO A 113 -22.83 3.95 -0.75
C PRO A 113 -23.73 3.87 -2.00
N TYR A 114 -23.44 4.69 -3.00
CA TYR A 114 -24.29 4.92 -4.17
C TYR A 114 -23.49 4.67 -5.45
N PHE A 115 -23.61 3.46 -6.00
CA PHE A 115 -22.86 3.02 -7.18
C PHE A 115 -23.67 3.25 -8.46
N GLY A 116 -23.32 4.33 -9.16
CA GLY A 116 -24.00 4.83 -10.34
C GLY A 116 -25.45 5.14 -10.03
N GLU A 117 -26.38 4.41 -10.61
CA GLU A 117 -27.81 4.36 -10.28
C GLU A 117 -28.27 2.90 -10.11
N ALA A 118 -27.31 1.98 -10.05
CA ALA A 118 -27.56 0.55 -10.20
C ALA A 118 -27.69 -0.16 -8.85
N LEU A 119 -26.90 0.26 -7.85
CA LEU A 119 -26.96 -0.31 -6.50
C LEU A 119 -26.71 0.78 -5.46
N ILE A 120 -27.68 1.01 -4.59
CA ILE A 120 -27.59 1.99 -3.51
C ILE A 120 -27.88 1.28 -2.19
N LEU A 121 -26.94 1.34 -1.25
CA LEU A 121 -27.14 0.84 0.10
C LEU A 121 -27.61 1.97 1.01
N VAL A 122 -28.49 1.66 1.95
CA VAL A 122 -29.10 2.66 2.86
C VAL A 122 -29.84 3.74 2.06
N TYR A 123 -30.72 3.31 1.15
CA TYR A 123 -31.40 4.20 0.22
C TYR A 123 -32.42 5.10 0.93
N GLY A 124 -32.34 6.41 0.71
CA GLY A 124 -33.27 7.37 1.31
C GLY A 124 -33.26 7.39 2.83
N SER A 125 -32.10 7.08 3.44
CA SER A 125 -31.92 6.97 4.90
C SER A 125 -32.83 5.93 5.54
N LYS A 126 -32.94 4.78 4.89
CA LYS A 126 -33.68 3.60 5.37
C LYS A 126 -32.83 2.35 5.28
N ALA A 127 -33.25 1.30 5.96
CA ALA A 127 -32.70 -0.06 5.84
C ALA A 127 -33.18 -0.75 4.54
N GLU A 128 -32.95 -0.09 3.41
CA GLU A 128 -33.41 -0.51 2.08
C GLU A 128 -32.26 -0.42 1.07
N VAL A 129 -32.32 -1.30 0.07
CA VAL A 129 -31.46 -1.27 -1.11
C VAL A 129 -32.28 -0.79 -2.30
N HIS A 130 -31.73 0.12 -3.08
CA HIS A 130 -32.25 0.39 -4.41
C HIS A 130 -31.40 -0.36 -5.44
N SER A 131 -32.06 -1.04 -6.38
CA SER A 131 -31.41 -1.86 -7.41
C SER A 131 -32.03 -1.60 -8.78
N ASN A 132 -31.21 -1.19 -9.75
CA ASN A 132 -31.61 -0.93 -11.13
C ASN A 132 -30.46 -1.24 -12.10
N PRO A 133 -30.08 -2.52 -12.27
CA PRO A 133 -28.99 -2.92 -13.15
C PRO A 133 -29.28 -2.58 -14.62
N GLY A 134 -28.22 -2.32 -15.40
CA GLY A 134 -28.26 -2.19 -16.85
C GLY A 134 -27.57 -0.95 -17.42
N ASN A 135 -27.60 0.19 -16.71
CA ASN A 135 -27.03 1.45 -17.20
C ASN A 135 -25.49 1.48 -17.02
N TYR A 136 -25.03 1.59 -15.77
CA TYR A 136 -23.61 1.76 -15.43
C TYR A 136 -22.95 0.51 -14.83
N TYR A 137 -23.77 -0.45 -14.43
CA TYR A 137 -23.38 -1.77 -13.97
C TYR A 137 -24.42 -2.77 -14.45
N THR A 138 -23.97 -3.91 -14.99
CA THR A 138 -24.85 -4.96 -15.49
C THR A 138 -24.68 -6.19 -14.62
N PHE A 139 -25.77 -6.62 -13.96
CA PHE A 139 -25.82 -7.82 -13.12
C PHE A 139 -27.25 -8.36 -13.09
N ASN A 140 -27.40 -9.63 -12.73
CA ASN A 140 -28.71 -10.23 -12.47
C ASN A 140 -29.12 -9.95 -11.02
N ALA A 141 -30.28 -9.33 -10.80
CA ALA A 141 -30.77 -8.97 -9.46
C ALA A 141 -31.02 -10.20 -8.55
N ALA A 142 -31.46 -11.31 -9.11
CA ALA A 142 -31.66 -12.55 -8.36
C ALA A 142 -30.33 -13.17 -7.91
N GLU A 143 -29.27 -13.08 -8.72
CA GLU A 143 -27.94 -13.54 -8.34
C GLU A 143 -27.26 -12.58 -7.35
N MET A 144 -27.43 -11.26 -7.56
CA MET A 144 -26.82 -10.23 -6.72
C MET A 144 -27.36 -10.27 -5.30
N HIS A 145 -28.69 -10.24 -5.15
CA HIS A 145 -29.35 -10.02 -3.87
C HIS A 145 -30.67 -10.81 -3.72
N GLY A 146 -30.90 -11.86 -4.52
CA GLY A 146 -32.09 -12.71 -4.38
C GLY A 146 -33.43 -12.01 -4.65
N ASN A 147 -33.42 -10.85 -5.34
CA ASN A 147 -34.56 -9.92 -5.42
C ASN A 147 -35.08 -9.40 -4.07
N ASP A 148 -34.31 -9.58 -2.99
CA ASP A 148 -34.65 -9.07 -1.66
C ASP A 148 -33.86 -7.79 -1.38
N LEU A 149 -34.60 -6.68 -1.34
CA LEU A 149 -34.07 -5.34 -1.14
C LEU A 149 -34.11 -4.89 0.32
N ASN A 150 -34.57 -5.74 1.25
CA ASN A 150 -34.58 -5.43 2.67
C ASN A 150 -33.18 -5.58 3.25
N LEU A 151 -32.56 -4.45 3.62
CA LEU A 151 -31.19 -4.43 4.11
C LEU A 151 -31.18 -4.72 5.61
N THR A 152 -30.50 -5.78 6.02
CA THR A 152 -30.34 -6.13 7.45
C THR A 152 -29.08 -5.52 8.05
N GLU A 153 -28.08 -5.24 7.22
CA GLU A 153 -26.84 -4.58 7.65
C GLU A 153 -26.16 -3.89 6.46
N CYS A 154 -25.46 -2.79 6.72
CA CYS A 154 -24.51 -2.19 5.81
C CYS A 154 -23.20 -1.90 6.52
N GLU A 155 -22.10 -2.42 5.97
CA GLU A 155 -20.75 -2.21 6.46
C GLU A 155 -19.90 -1.53 5.39
N VAL A 156 -19.13 -0.52 5.77
CA VAL A 156 -18.20 0.17 4.86
C VAL A 156 -16.81 0.10 5.46
N TYR A 157 -15.87 -0.30 4.63
CA TYR A 157 -14.48 -0.54 4.98
C TYR A 157 -13.57 0.38 4.19
N GLU A 158 -12.61 0.99 4.87
CA GLU A 158 -11.45 1.58 4.21
C GLU A 158 -10.47 0.47 3.79
N VAL A 159 -9.90 0.63 2.60
CA VAL A 159 -8.91 -0.29 2.05
C VAL A 159 -7.51 0.27 2.29
N GLU A 160 -6.82 -0.28 3.29
CA GLU A 160 -5.45 0.11 3.61
C GLU A 160 -4.46 -0.77 2.85
N GLY A 161 -3.53 -0.15 2.12
CA GLY A 161 -2.39 -0.86 1.56
C GLY A 161 -1.51 -1.42 2.68
N LYS A 162 -1.21 -2.72 2.65
CA LYS A 162 -0.21 -3.27 3.57
C LYS A 162 1.18 -2.85 3.06
N PRO A 163 1.99 -2.13 3.85
CA PRO A 163 3.35 -1.83 3.44
C PRO A 163 4.10 -3.13 3.17
N TRP A 164 4.94 -3.17 2.12
CA TRP A 164 5.69 -4.35 1.70
C TRP A 164 6.60 -4.92 2.80
N ARG A 165 6.88 -4.12 3.84
CA ARG A 165 7.38 -4.54 5.15
C ARG A 165 6.77 -3.65 6.22
N SER A 166 6.35 -4.23 7.35
CA SER A 166 6.10 -3.49 8.58
C SER A 166 7.45 -2.95 9.10
N MET A 167 7.84 -1.75 8.68
CA MET A 167 9.00 -1.05 9.23
C MET A 167 8.64 -0.54 10.63
N ILE A 168 8.86 -1.39 11.63
CA ILE A 168 8.96 -0.93 13.01
C ILE A 168 10.30 -0.22 13.12
N TRP A 169 10.30 1.12 13.09
CA TRP A 169 11.45 1.91 13.50
C TRP A 169 11.61 1.77 15.02
N LYS A 170 12.15 0.65 15.49
CA LYS A 170 12.83 0.64 16.77
C LYS A 170 14.18 1.29 16.52
N SER A 171 14.47 2.42 17.17
CA SER A 171 15.81 3.03 17.19
C SER A 171 16.81 2.16 17.99
N GLU A 172 16.66 0.84 17.93
CA GLU A 172 17.58 -0.10 18.55
C GLU A 172 18.74 -0.27 17.58
N ILE A 173 19.88 0.25 18.01
CA ILE A 173 21.20 0.09 17.41
C ILE A 173 21.35 -1.37 16.96
N TYR A 174 21.45 -1.58 15.64
CA TYR A 174 21.63 -2.90 15.03
C TYR A 174 22.75 -3.66 15.75
N LYS A 175 22.46 -4.89 16.19
CA LYS A 175 23.44 -5.85 16.70
C LYS A 175 23.51 -7.04 15.75
N PRO A 176 24.70 -7.49 15.32
CA PRO A 176 24.84 -8.70 14.51
C PRO A 176 24.26 -9.91 15.25
N THR A 177 23.48 -10.74 14.54
CA THR A 177 22.83 -11.94 15.10
C THR A 177 23.85 -13.04 15.45
N VAL A 178 25.03 -13.01 14.85
CA VAL A 178 26.10 -13.99 15.06
C VAL A 178 27.18 -13.34 15.94
N SER A 179 27.44 -13.93 17.11
CA SER A 179 28.39 -13.39 18.10
C SER A 179 29.85 -13.35 17.64
N SER A 180 30.21 -14.10 16.60
CA SER A 180 31.56 -14.11 16.01
C SER A 180 31.81 -12.96 15.02
N VAL A 181 30.76 -12.25 14.60
CA VAL A 181 30.88 -11.13 13.65
C VAL A 181 30.80 -9.82 14.43
N SER A 182 31.95 -9.17 14.65
CA SER A 182 32.03 -7.88 15.36
C SER A 182 31.51 -6.71 14.52
N GLN A 183 31.44 -6.86 13.19
CA GLN A 183 31.08 -5.79 12.27
C GLN A 183 30.56 -6.33 10.94
N VAL A 184 29.48 -5.73 10.42
CA VAL A 184 28.94 -6.04 9.09
C VAL A 184 29.44 -5.01 8.08
N ARG A 185 29.95 -5.48 6.93
CA ARG A 185 30.37 -4.61 5.82
C ARG A 185 29.33 -4.65 4.70
N VAL A 186 28.85 -3.49 4.28
CA VAL A 186 27.90 -3.33 3.17
C VAL A 186 28.63 -2.69 2.00
N LEU A 187 28.75 -3.43 0.90
CA LEU A 187 29.42 -2.97 -0.31
C LEU A 187 28.40 -2.38 -1.29
N LEU A 188 28.60 -1.11 -1.67
CA LEU A 188 27.79 -0.42 -2.67
C LEU A 188 28.46 -0.55 -4.04
N ILE A 189 27.81 -1.20 -5.00
CA ILE A 189 28.35 -1.47 -6.35
C ILE A 189 27.37 -0.95 -7.40
N GLY A 190 27.87 -0.35 -8.48
CA GLY A 190 27.04 0.20 -9.56
C GLY A 190 27.82 1.13 -10.48
N ALA A 191 27.21 1.50 -11.62
CA ALA A 191 27.81 2.38 -12.63
C ALA A 191 28.21 3.77 -12.10
N VAL A 192 29.04 4.50 -12.86
CA VAL A 192 29.27 5.94 -12.61
C VAL A 192 27.94 6.68 -12.65
N GLY A 193 27.74 7.63 -11.73
CA GLY A 193 26.50 8.41 -11.66
C GLY A 193 25.30 7.72 -11.01
N ALA A 194 25.38 6.41 -10.67
CA ALA A 194 24.26 5.66 -10.07
C ALA A 194 23.88 6.07 -8.62
N GLY A 195 24.53 7.10 -8.07
CA GLY A 195 24.16 7.68 -6.77
C GLY A 195 24.71 6.95 -5.53
N LYS A 196 25.69 6.05 -5.67
CA LYS A 196 26.29 5.28 -4.54
C LYS A 196 26.81 6.17 -3.40
N SER A 197 27.63 7.16 -3.74
CA SER A 197 28.22 8.11 -2.78
C SER A 197 27.15 9.04 -2.16
N SER A 198 26.13 9.43 -2.94
CA SER A 198 24.97 10.19 -2.43
C SER A 198 24.16 9.36 -1.43
N PHE A 199 23.93 8.08 -1.73
CA PHE A 199 23.24 7.15 -0.84
C PHE A 199 23.98 6.98 0.49
N PHE A 200 25.31 6.86 0.46
CA PHE A 200 26.12 6.87 1.67
C PHE A 200 25.92 8.16 2.49
N ASN A 201 26.01 9.34 1.86
CA ASN A 201 25.81 10.62 2.56
C ASN A 201 24.42 10.71 3.20
N SER A 202 23.38 10.24 2.52
CA SER A 202 22.02 10.17 3.07
C SER A 202 21.96 9.27 4.31
N ILE A 203 22.50 8.05 4.25
CA ILE A 203 22.52 7.14 5.38
C ILE A 203 23.31 7.74 6.56
N ASN A 204 24.50 8.25 6.30
CA ASN A 204 25.36 8.84 7.33
C ASN A 204 24.68 10.05 7.99
N SER A 205 23.92 10.83 7.22
CA SER A 205 23.18 11.98 7.75
C SER A 205 22.04 11.57 8.68
N VAL A 206 21.31 10.50 8.33
CA VAL A 206 20.25 9.93 9.18
C VAL A 206 20.83 9.41 10.50
N PHE A 207 21.91 8.61 10.45
CA PHE A 207 22.51 8.06 11.66
C PHE A 207 23.19 9.10 12.55
N ARG A 208 23.71 10.19 11.97
CA ARG A 208 24.30 11.32 12.73
C ARG A 208 23.28 12.38 13.18
N GLY A 209 22.07 12.34 12.63
CA GLY A 209 21.01 13.32 12.88
C GLY A 209 21.24 14.69 12.22
N HIS A 210 22.19 14.81 11.29
CA HIS A 210 22.56 16.07 10.64
C HIS A 210 23.11 15.80 9.23
N VAL A 211 22.94 16.74 8.30
CA VAL A 211 23.47 16.60 6.93
C VAL A 211 24.99 16.45 6.95
N THR A 212 25.49 15.42 6.27
CA THR A 212 26.92 15.13 6.13
C THR A 212 27.27 14.86 4.66
N SER A 213 28.44 15.36 4.23
CA SER A 213 28.98 15.13 2.89
C SER A 213 30.40 14.57 2.99
N GLN A 214 30.50 13.33 3.45
CA GLN A 214 31.79 12.64 3.65
C GLN A 214 32.26 11.91 2.38
N ALA A 215 31.34 11.45 1.54
CA ALA A 215 31.67 10.99 0.20
C ALA A 215 31.45 12.12 -0.80
N ILE A 216 32.34 12.24 -1.79
CA ILE A 216 32.19 13.20 -2.88
C ILE A 216 31.05 12.71 -3.77
N ALA A 217 29.96 13.48 -3.81
CA ALA A 217 28.79 13.20 -4.61
C ALA A 217 28.60 14.35 -5.61
N GLY A 218 28.48 14.03 -6.90
CA GLY A 218 28.31 15.00 -7.97
C GLY A 218 28.00 14.31 -9.30
N CYS A 219 27.59 15.09 -10.30
CA CYS A 219 27.34 14.61 -11.66
C CYS A 219 28.58 14.90 -12.51
N SER A 220 29.30 13.85 -12.93
CA SER A 220 30.46 13.94 -13.82
C SER A 220 30.41 12.80 -14.83
N THR A 221 31.07 12.99 -15.97
CA THR A 221 31.21 11.98 -17.03
C THR A 221 32.18 10.85 -16.66
N THR A 222 33.01 11.04 -15.62
CA THR A 222 33.95 10.04 -15.07
C THR A 222 33.69 9.79 -13.59
N SER A 223 34.11 8.63 -13.07
CA SER A 223 33.94 8.31 -11.65
C SER A 223 34.61 9.33 -10.74
N LEU A 224 33.81 10.09 -9.99
CA LEU A 224 34.30 11.04 -8.97
C LEU A 224 34.96 10.34 -7.77
N THR A 225 34.55 9.12 -7.48
CA THR A 225 35.17 8.27 -6.46
C THR A 225 36.22 7.40 -7.16
N THR A 226 37.50 7.76 -7.08
CA THR A 226 38.60 7.07 -7.77
C THR A 226 39.24 5.93 -6.96
N GLN A 227 38.80 5.73 -5.71
CA GLN A 227 39.34 4.71 -4.80
C GLN A 227 38.24 4.12 -3.91
N PHE A 228 38.41 2.86 -3.51
CA PHE A 228 37.57 2.19 -2.51
C PHE A 228 37.65 2.91 -1.16
N ARG A 229 36.50 3.24 -0.56
CA ARG A 229 36.44 3.91 0.74
C ARG A 229 35.50 3.17 1.69
N SER A 230 35.98 2.92 2.91
CA SER A 230 35.19 2.33 3.98
C SER A 230 34.82 3.40 5.01
N TYR A 231 33.53 3.53 5.29
CA TYR A 231 32.99 4.52 6.21
C TYR A 231 32.27 3.84 7.37
N SER A 232 32.75 4.07 8.58
CA SER A 232 32.08 3.63 9.80
C SER A 232 30.95 4.58 10.17
N LEU A 233 29.74 4.06 10.35
CA LEU A 233 28.60 4.85 10.80
C LEU A 233 28.72 5.16 12.30
N LYS A 234 28.27 6.36 12.72
CA LYS A 234 28.22 6.77 14.13
C LYS A 234 26.78 7.11 14.52
N ALA A 235 26.38 6.74 15.73
CA ALA A 235 25.06 7.04 16.28
C ALA A 235 25.02 8.46 16.90
N GLY A 236 24.69 9.49 16.12
CA GLY A 236 24.71 10.89 16.56
C GLY A 236 26.08 11.58 16.38
N ARG A 237 26.20 12.85 16.82
CA ARG A 237 27.39 13.69 16.60
C ARG A 237 28.67 13.14 17.27
N GLU A 238 28.54 12.55 18.46
CA GLU A 238 29.66 11.97 19.25
C GLU A 238 29.45 10.49 19.61
N GLY A 239 28.55 9.80 18.89
CA GLY A 239 28.21 8.41 19.21
C GLY A 239 29.32 7.41 18.96
N LYS A 240 29.20 6.26 19.65
CA LYS A 240 30.02 5.08 19.37
C LYS A 240 29.85 4.64 17.91
N PRO A 241 30.91 4.12 17.26
CA PRO A 241 30.80 3.50 15.95
C PRO A 241 29.78 2.36 15.99
N LEU A 242 28.88 2.35 15.02
CA LEU A 242 27.94 1.25 14.82
C LEU A 242 28.69 0.03 14.25
N PRO A 243 28.23 -1.20 14.52
CA PRO A 243 28.82 -2.42 13.96
C PRO A 243 28.45 -2.61 12.47
N ILE A 244 28.38 -1.50 11.71
CA ILE A 244 28.09 -1.45 10.28
C ILE A 244 29.09 -0.51 9.61
N VAL A 245 29.75 -0.99 8.55
CA VAL A 245 30.62 -0.20 7.68
C VAL A 245 30.02 -0.17 6.29
N LEU A 246 29.86 1.03 5.74
CA LEU A 246 29.48 1.23 4.36
C LEU A 246 30.75 1.36 3.52
N CYS A 247 30.87 0.54 2.50
CA CYS A 247 32.00 0.49 1.59
C CYS A 247 31.55 1.02 0.22
N ASP A 248 32.02 2.20 -0.15
CA ASP A 248 31.74 2.84 -1.43
C ASP A 248 32.83 2.48 -2.44
N THR A 249 32.45 2.04 -3.64
CA THR A 249 33.38 1.70 -4.72
C THR A 249 33.37 2.74 -5.82
N MET A 250 34.46 2.76 -6.59
CA MET A 250 34.48 3.43 -7.89
C MET A 250 33.31 2.96 -8.76
N GLY A 251 32.75 3.87 -9.57
CA GLY A 251 31.75 3.50 -10.56
C GLY A 251 32.33 2.55 -11.61
N LEU A 252 31.53 1.59 -12.03
CA LEU A 252 31.91 0.70 -13.13
C LEU A 252 31.81 1.50 -14.45
N GLU A 253 32.92 1.57 -15.19
CA GLU A 253 33.03 2.22 -16.50
C GLU A 253 33.23 1.13 -17.59
N GLU A 254 32.57 1.28 -18.75
CA GLU A 254 32.82 0.43 -19.92
C GLU A 254 34.09 0.91 -20.65
N SER A 255 35.25 0.48 -20.18
CA SER A 255 36.50 0.56 -20.95
C SER A 255 37.05 -0.84 -21.17
N THR A 256 36.96 -1.31 -22.41
CA THR A 256 37.77 -2.39 -23.02
C THR A 256 38.56 -3.28 -22.05
N GLY A 257 37.86 -4.24 -21.45
CA GLY A 257 38.31 -5.62 -21.30
C GLY A 257 39.36 -6.03 -20.26
N LYS A 258 40.18 -5.18 -19.62
CA LYS A 258 41.26 -5.72 -18.74
C LYS A 258 41.62 -5.01 -17.41
N GLN A 259 40.95 -3.93 -16.99
CA GLN A 259 41.37 -3.22 -15.75
C GLN A 259 40.34 -3.13 -14.60
N VAL A 260 39.04 -3.33 -14.85
CA VAL A 260 37.98 -3.12 -13.84
C VAL A 260 37.84 -4.29 -12.84
N VAL A 261 38.32 -5.49 -13.19
CA VAL A 261 38.06 -6.72 -12.42
C VAL A 261 39.02 -6.91 -11.23
N LYS A 262 40.24 -6.35 -11.29
CA LYS A 262 41.28 -6.57 -10.27
C LYS A 262 40.98 -5.98 -8.87
N PRO A 263 40.45 -4.75 -8.73
CA PRO A 263 40.20 -4.17 -7.40
C PRO A 263 39.06 -4.88 -6.68
N ILE A 264 38.02 -5.25 -7.42
CA ILE A 264 36.82 -5.91 -6.88
C ILE A 264 37.15 -7.34 -6.42
N PHE A 265 37.93 -8.10 -7.21
CA PHE A 265 38.40 -9.44 -6.82
C PHE A 265 39.29 -9.44 -5.57
N ASN A 266 40.18 -8.45 -5.40
CA ASN A 266 41.01 -8.34 -4.19
C ASN A 266 40.20 -7.95 -2.95
N ILE A 267 39.10 -7.19 -3.09
CA ILE A 267 38.17 -6.90 -1.98
C ILE A 267 37.39 -8.17 -1.56
N TYR A 268 37.07 -9.04 -2.52
CA TYR A 268 36.38 -10.30 -2.25
C TYR A 268 37.23 -11.32 -1.47
N LEU A 269 38.55 -11.29 -1.62
CA LEU A 269 39.46 -12.25 -1.00
C LEU A 269 39.86 -11.91 0.45
N SER A 270 39.43 -10.77 1.01
CA SER A 270 39.99 -10.28 2.29
C SER A 270 39.08 -10.36 3.52
N CYS A 271 37.79 -10.73 3.44
CA CYS A 271 36.88 -10.72 4.60
C CYS A 271 35.66 -11.65 4.46
N ASP A 272 35.28 -12.33 5.56
CA ASP A 272 34.31 -13.43 5.60
C ASP A 272 32.81 -13.04 5.54
N PHE A 273 32.41 -11.75 5.62
CA PHE A 273 30.99 -11.36 5.57
C PHE A 273 30.73 -10.02 4.88
N TRP A 274 30.05 -10.06 3.73
CA TRP A 274 29.67 -8.87 2.93
C TRP A 274 28.18 -8.90 2.54
N LEU A 275 27.47 -7.80 2.80
CA LEU A 275 26.14 -7.56 2.21
C LEU A 275 26.33 -6.71 0.94
N LYS A 276 25.75 -7.11 -0.19
CA LYS A 276 25.89 -6.40 -1.47
C LYS A 276 24.64 -5.58 -1.76
N VAL A 277 24.81 -4.31 -2.10
CA VAL A 277 23.75 -3.45 -2.64
C VAL A 277 24.14 -3.05 -4.06
N LEU A 278 23.34 -3.50 -5.03
CA LEU A 278 23.53 -3.23 -6.45
C LEU A 278 22.70 -2.02 -6.86
N PHE A 279 23.36 -0.98 -7.34
CA PHE A 279 22.75 0.20 -7.95
C PHE A 279 22.79 0.02 -9.46
N GLY A 280 21.59 -0.02 -10.08
CA GLY A 280 21.33 -0.07 -11.52
C GLY A 280 22.53 -0.34 -12.42
N LEU A 281 22.74 -1.62 -12.75
CA LEU A 281 23.41 -2.02 -13.97
C LEU A 281 22.29 -2.23 -14.99
N GLN A 282 22.01 -1.21 -15.79
CA GLN A 282 21.19 -1.35 -16.99
C GLN A 282 22.12 -1.65 -18.16
#